data_AF-D2E056-F1
#
_entry.id   AF-D2E056-F1
#
_cell.length_a   1.000
_cell.length_b   1.000
_cell.length_c   1.000
_cell.angle_alpha   90.00
_cell.angle_beta   90.00
_cell.angle_gamma   90.00
#
_symmetry.space_group_name_H-M   'P 1'
#
loop_
_entity.id
_entity.type
_entity.pdbx_description
1 polymer ?
#
loop_
_entity_poly.entity_id
_entity_poly.type
_entity_poly.pdbx_seq_one_letter_code
_entity_poly.pdbx_strand_id
1 'polypeptide(L)'
;PDEQCVLILKQIIPAMGPESQILIDEMVIPSTGVPWQAAFTDLLMMNSLGGVERTRAEWDDLMEQAGLEIIQSKVYDSKEQAILVAVAKRT
;
A
#
# COMPACT_ATOMS: atom_id res chain seq x y z
N PRO A 1 -10.93 -3.39 1.60
CA PRO A 1 -11.50 -2.42 0.62
C PRO A 1 -10.96 -1.00 0.87
N ASP A 2 -10.94 -0.17 -0.18
CA ASP A 2 -10.19 1.09 -0.18
C ASP A 2 -10.76 2.15 0.77
N GLU A 3 -12.09 2.23 0.90
CA GLU A 3 -12.74 3.20 1.79
C GLU A 3 -12.24 3.07 3.24
N GLN A 4 -12.11 1.84 3.74
CA GLN A 4 -11.60 1.57 5.08
C GLN A 4 -10.11 1.89 5.19
N CYS A 5 -9.31 1.59 4.16
CA CYS A 5 -7.89 1.93 4.13
C CYS A 5 -7.69 3.46 4.16
N VAL A 6 -8.43 4.21 3.34
CA VAL A 6 -8.40 5.68 3.34
C VAL A 6 -8.83 6.24 4.69
N LEU A 7 -9.88 5.67 5.31
CA LEU A 7 -10.33 6.10 6.63
C LEU A 7 -9.21 5.92 7.67
N ILE A 8 -8.56 4.76 7.71
CA ILE A 8 -7.45 4.48 8.63
C ILE A 8 -6.31 5.47 8.43
N LEU A 9 -5.86 5.66 7.18
CA LEU A 9 -4.77 6.58 6.86
C LEU A 9 -5.10 8.02 7.26
N LYS A 10 -6.34 8.47 7.00
CA LYS A 10 -6.82 9.80 7.42
C LYS A 10 -6.87 10.00 8.92
N GLN A 11 -7.02 8.94 9.73
CA GLN A 11 -6.92 9.04 11.19
C GLN A 11 -5.47 9.16 11.69
N ILE A 12 -4.49 8.69 10.90
CA ILE A 12 -3.06 8.79 11.26
C ILE A 12 -2.53 10.20 10.97
N ILE A 13 -2.94 10.80 9.84
CA ILE A 13 -2.42 12.10 9.36
C ILE A 13 -2.44 13.22 10.42
N PRO A 14 -3.52 13.44 11.22
CA PRO A 14 -3.53 14.49 12.23
C PRO A 14 -2.48 14.36 13.33
N ALA A 15 -1.94 13.15 13.55
CA ALA A 15 -0.89 12.89 14.52
C ALA A 15 0.53 13.02 13.93
N MET A 16 0.65 13.19 12.61
CA MET A 16 1.94 13.31 11.93
C MET A 16 2.56 14.70 12.14
N GLY A 17 3.82 14.72 12.55
CA GLY A 17 4.64 15.93 12.58
C GLY A 17 5.31 16.22 11.23
N PRO A 18 6.10 17.31 11.14
CA PRO A 18 6.73 17.73 9.88
C PRO A 18 7.78 16.75 9.30
N GLU A 19 8.25 15.79 10.09
CA GLU A 19 9.23 14.79 9.64
C GLU A 19 8.68 13.37 9.77
N SER A 20 7.40 13.22 10.13
CA SER A 20 6.77 11.92 10.27
C SER A 20 6.58 11.25 8.90
N GLN A 21 6.79 9.94 8.89
CA GLN A 21 6.58 9.07 7.73
C GLN A 21 5.72 7.89 8.15
N ILE A 22 4.90 7.40 7.24
CA ILE A 22 4.18 6.13 7.38
C ILE A 22 4.96 5.08 6.60
N LEU A 23 5.30 3.98 7.26
CA LEU A 23 5.89 2.80 6.63
C LEU A 23 4.80 1.74 6.52
N ILE A 24 4.56 1.26 5.31
CA ILE A 24 3.64 0.16 5.01
C ILE A 24 4.48 -0.98 4.49
N ASP A 25 4.47 -2.09 5.21
CA ASP A 25 5.14 -3.34 4.84
C ASP A 25 4.08 -4.27 4.24
N GLU A 26 3.98 -4.28 2.91
CA GLU A 26 2.98 -5.05 2.18
C GLU A 26 3.43 -5.35 0.74
N MET A 27 2.74 -6.31 0.11
CA MET A 27 2.97 -6.70 -1.27
C MET A 27 2.65 -5.57 -2.25
N VAL A 28 3.57 -5.38 -3.21
CA VAL A 28 3.40 -4.46 -4.35
C VAL A 28 3.53 -5.28 -5.62
N ILE A 29 2.44 -5.87 -6.05
CA ILE A 29 2.43 -6.82 -7.17
C ILE A 29 2.59 -6.11 -8.53
N PRO A 30 3.34 -6.67 -9.48
CA PRO A 30 3.43 -6.08 -10.82
C PRO A 30 2.12 -6.28 -11.58
N SER A 31 1.81 -5.39 -12.55
CA SER A 31 0.58 -5.51 -13.35
C SER A 31 0.57 -6.71 -14.30
N THR A 32 1.76 -7.26 -14.62
CA THR A 32 1.92 -8.47 -15.44
C THR A 32 3.12 -9.27 -14.95
N GLY A 33 3.17 -10.57 -15.25
CA GLY A 33 4.30 -11.42 -14.85
C GLY A 33 4.40 -11.69 -13.35
N VAL A 34 3.28 -11.64 -12.63
CA VAL A 34 3.21 -11.85 -11.17
C VAL A 34 3.74 -13.25 -10.82
N PRO A 35 4.64 -13.39 -9.83
CA PRO A 35 5.05 -14.68 -9.30
C PRO A 35 3.84 -15.48 -8.82
N TRP A 36 3.79 -16.79 -9.08
CA TRP A 36 2.62 -17.61 -8.75
C TRP A 36 2.28 -17.58 -7.24
N GLN A 37 3.28 -17.42 -6.37
CA GLN A 37 3.08 -17.29 -4.93
C GLN A 37 2.31 -16.02 -4.59
N ALA A 38 2.67 -14.88 -5.20
CA ALA A 38 2.00 -13.61 -5.00
C ALA A 38 0.55 -13.65 -5.52
N ALA A 39 0.34 -14.25 -6.70
CA ALA A 39 -1.00 -14.46 -7.24
C ALA A 39 -1.85 -15.39 -6.35
N PHE A 40 -1.23 -16.44 -5.78
CA PHE A 40 -1.92 -17.32 -4.84
C PHE A 40 -2.28 -16.61 -3.52
N THR A 41 -1.39 -15.75 -3.01
CA THR A 41 -1.67 -14.92 -1.83
C THR A 41 -2.85 -13.99 -2.08
N ASP A 42 -2.90 -13.31 -3.23
CA ASP A 42 -4.03 -12.44 -3.58
C ASP A 42 -5.38 -13.20 -3.60
N LEU A 43 -5.40 -14.40 -4.18
CA LEU A 43 -6.58 -15.28 -4.13
C LEU A 43 -6.96 -15.69 -2.70
N LEU A 44 -5.96 -15.96 -1.85
CA LEU A 44 -6.19 -16.29 -0.44
C LEU A 44 -6.78 -15.10 0.32
N MET A 45 -6.25 -13.89 0.10
CA MET A 45 -6.77 -12.66 0.69
C MET A 45 -8.21 -12.38 0.26
N MET A 46 -8.52 -12.55 -1.03
CA MET A 46 -9.88 -12.44 -1.56
C MET A 46 -10.82 -13.45 -0.89
N ASN A 47 -10.45 -14.73 -0.85
CA ASN A 47 -11.30 -15.79 -0.33
C ASN A 47 -11.52 -15.72 1.20
N SER A 48 -10.47 -15.42 1.95
CA SER A 48 -10.50 -15.49 3.42
C SER A 48 -10.88 -14.18 4.09
N LEU A 49 -10.58 -13.03 3.46
CA LEU A 49 -10.69 -11.71 4.08
C LEU A 49 -11.45 -10.68 3.22
N GLY A 50 -11.83 -11.03 1.99
CA GLY A 50 -12.35 -10.05 1.02
C GLY A 50 -11.33 -8.94 0.71
N GLY A 51 -10.04 -9.28 0.83
CA GLY A 51 -8.91 -8.40 0.57
C GLY A 51 -8.45 -8.45 -0.88
N VAL A 52 -7.46 -7.63 -1.19
CA VAL A 52 -6.78 -7.57 -2.50
C VAL A 52 -5.35 -7.11 -2.27
N GLU A 53 -4.41 -7.75 -2.94
CA GLU A 53 -3.04 -7.26 -3.08
C GLU A 53 -2.98 -6.20 -4.17
N ARG A 54 -2.26 -5.11 -3.92
CA ARG A 54 -2.30 -3.94 -4.80
C ARG A 54 -1.06 -3.82 -5.66
N THR A 55 -1.28 -3.41 -6.89
CA THR A 55 -0.22 -2.90 -7.75
C THR A 55 0.29 -1.55 -7.27
N ARG A 56 1.44 -1.14 -7.81
CA ARG A 56 1.99 0.18 -7.47
C ARG A 56 1.02 1.34 -7.80
N ALA A 57 0.34 1.27 -8.95
CA ALA A 57 -0.60 2.30 -9.36
C ALA A 57 -1.80 2.40 -8.40
N GLU A 58 -2.35 1.25 -7.99
CA GLU A 58 -3.46 1.20 -7.02
C GLU A 58 -3.03 1.71 -5.64
N TRP A 59 -1.78 1.44 -5.22
CA TRP A 59 -1.21 2.03 -4.01
C TRP A 59 -1.08 3.55 -4.12
N ASP A 60 -0.58 4.07 -5.24
CA ASP A 60 -0.47 5.51 -5.46
C ASP A 60 -1.86 6.18 -5.42
N ASP A 61 -2.86 5.59 -6.08
CA ASP A 61 -4.26 6.08 -6.08
C ASP A 61 -4.90 6.06 -4.67
N LEU A 62 -4.62 5.01 -3.88
CA LEU A 62 -5.10 4.91 -2.50
C LEU A 62 -4.48 6.00 -1.60
N MET A 63 -3.18 6.22 -1.74
CA MET A 63 -2.46 7.26 -0.97
C MET A 63 -2.93 8.66 -1.35
N GLU A 64 -3.15 8.91 -2.65
CA GLU A 64 -3.71 10.17 -3.14
C GLU A 64 -5.04 10.49 -2.48
N GLN A 65 -5.97 9.52 -2.44
CA GLN A 65 -7.28 9.67 -1.80
C GLN A 65 -7.19 9.95 -0.29
N ALA A 66 -6.12 9.50 0.36
CA ALA A 66 -5.82 9.77 1.76
C ALA A 66 -5.15 11.13 1.98
N GLY A 67 -4.62 11.80 0.95
CA GLY A 67 -3.81 13.02 1.09
C GLY A 67 -2.33 12.73 1.40
N LEU A 68 -1.85 11.54 1.01
CA LEU A 68 -0.47 11.08 1.19
C LEU A 68 0.22 10.97 -0.17
N GLU A 69 1.54 10.91 -0.16
CA GLU A 69 2.37 10.57 -1.32
C GLU A 69 3.42 9.52 -0.97
N ILE A 70 3.65 8.54 -1.85
CA ILE A 70 4.69 7.54 -1.69
C ILE A 70 6.02 8.11 -2.21
N ILE A 71 6.96 8.38 -1.31
CA ILE A 71 8.28 8.92 -1.65
C ILE A 71 9.33 7.84 -1.92
N GLN A 72 9.11 6.62 -1.40
CA GLN A 72 10.00 5.49 -1.61
C GLN A 72 9.21 4.18 -1.62
N SER A 73 9.63 3.26 -2.47
CA SER A 73 9.16 1.87 -2.49
C SER A 73 10.37 0.97 -2.65
N LYS A 74 10.48 -0.04 -1.80
CA LYS A 74 11.58 -1.01 -1.86
C LYS A 74 11.05 -2.43 -1.70
N VAL A 75 11.05 -3.16 -2.81
CA VAL A 75 10.89 -4.62 -2.81
C VAL A 75 12.11 -5.25 -2.16
N TYR A 76 11.89 -6.18 -1.23
CA TYR A 76 12.95 -6.82 -0.45
C TYR A 76 12.96 -8.35 -0.51
N ASP A 77 11.97 -8.99 -1.14
CA ASP A 77 11.96 -10.43 -1.38
C ASP A 77 11.53 -10.81 -2.82
N SER A 78 11.63 -12.09 -3.15
CA SER A 78 11.26 -12.61 -4.47
C SER A 78 9.75 -12.83 -4.65
N LYS A 79 8.94 -12.45 -3.66
CA LYS A 79 7.48 -12.62 -3.64
C LYS A 79 6.78 -11.28 -3.74
N GLU A 80 7.50 -10.22 -4.09
CA GLU A 80 7.00 -8.85 -4.22
C GLU A 80 6.65 -8.16 -2.90
N GLN A 81 7.16 -8.65 -1.77
CA GLN A 81 7.05 -7.92 -0.51
C GLN A 81 7.87 -6.64 -0.55
N ALA A 82 7.26 -5.54 -0.11
CA ALA A 82 7.87 -4.22 -0.19
C ALA A 82 7.57 -3.35 1.01
N ILE A 83 8.50 -2.43 1.29
CA ILE A 83 8.24 -1.31 2.18
C ILE A 83 7.92 -0.09 1.32
N LEU A 84 6.72 0.46 1.52
CA LEU A 84 6.30 1.76 1.00
C LEU A 84 6.50 2.81 2.09
N VAL A 85 7.16 3.90 1.75
CA VAL A 85 7.32 5.07 2.63
C VAL A 85 6.45 6.19 2.10
N ALA A 86 5.47 6.60 2.90
CA ALA A 86 4.53 7.65 2.56
C ALA A 86 4.65 8.86 3.50
N VAL A 87 4.43 10.06 2.96
CA VAL A 87 4.39 11.32 3.71
C VAL A 87 3.09 12.06 3.42
N ALA A 88 2.68 12.93 4.34
CA ALA A 88 1.52 13.78 4.13
C ALA A 88 1.82 14.85 3.07
N LYS A 89 0.94 14.99 2.07
CA LYS A 89 1.03 16.08 1.10
C LYS A 89 0.77 17.39 1.80
N ARG A 90 1.71 18.33 1.69
CA ARG A 90 1.51 19.69 2.16
C ARG A 90 1.02 20.55 1.00
N THR A 91 -0.24 20.96 1.07
CA THR A 91 -0.75 22.13 0.33
C THR A 91 -0.09 23.42 0.78
#